data_AF-A0A7C5I4R0-F1
#
_entry.id   AF-A0A7C5I4R0-F1
#
_cell.length_a   1.000
_cell.length_b   1.000
_cell.length_c   1.000
_cell.angle_alpha   90.00
_cell.angle_beta   90.00
_cell.angle_gamma   90.00
#
_symmetry.space_group_name_H-M   'P 1'
#
loop_
_entity.id
_entity.type
_entity.pdbx_description
1 polymer ?
#
loop_
_entity_poly.entity_id
_entity_poly.type
_entity_poly.pdbx_seq_one_letter_code
_entity_poly.pdbx_strand_id
1 'polypeptide(L)' 'MLWYKTFGWLGNDLASSVQQTQDGGYIIAGTTESYSRGDRQVYLIKTDGDGNLLWHKTFGWKYEETEILVKRSTSPGR' A
#
# COMPACT_ATOMS: atom_id res chain seq x y z
N MET A 1 -5.32 0.88 24.50
CA MET A 1 -4.92 0.36 23.17
C MET A 1 -5.79 1.06 22.16
N LEU A 2 -5.23 1.93 21.29
CA LEU A 2 -6.04 2.84 20.47
C LEU A 2 -6.70 2.12 19.27
N TRP A 3 -6.00 1.16 18.64
CA TRP A 3 -6.57 0.19 17.69
C TRP A 3 -5.53 -0.88 17.33
N TYR A 4 -5.96 -1.96 16.67
CA TYR A 4 -5.08 -2.88 15.94
C TYR A 4 -5.71 -3.22 14.59
N LYS A 5 -4.90 -3.31 13.54
CA LYS A 5 -5.33 -3.64 12.17
C LYS A 5 -4.29 -4.54 11.52
N THR A 6 -4.76 -5.44 10.67
CA THR A 6 -3.92 -6.32 9.84
C THR A 6 -4.06 -5.89 8.39
N PHE A 7 -2.94 -5.70 7.71
CA PHE A 7 -2.89 -5.36 6.29
C PHE A 7 -2.10 -6.43 5.55
N GLY A 8 -2.68 -6.97 4.49
CA GLY A 8 -2.16 -8.12 3.77
C GLY A 8 -3.29 -9.01 3.25
N TRP A 9 -2.94 -10.08 2.55
CA TRP A 9 -3.87 -11.10 2.05
C TRP A 9 -3.35 -12.52 2.32
N LEU A 10 -3.58 -13.46 1.39
CA LEU A 10 -3.25 -14.88 1.56
C LEU A 10 -1.74 -15.21 1.38
N GLY A 11 -0.93 -14.27 0.92
CA GLY A 11 0.52 -14.46 0.69
C GLY A 11 1.38 -14.09 1.89
N ASN A 12 2.71 -14.26 1.77
CA ASN A 12 3.65 -13.81 2.78
C ASN A 12 3.78 -12.29 2.74
N ASP A 13 3.25 -11.64 3.77
CA ASP A 13 3.29 -10.19 3.93
C ASP A 13 4.11 -9.83 5.17
N LEU A 14 5.11 -8.96 5.00
CA LEU A 14 6.03 -8.56 6.06
C LEU A 14 6.13 -7.04 6.10
N ALA A 15 5.80 -6.45 7.25
CA ALA A 15 6.04 -5.04 7.53
C ALA A 15 7.50 -4.84 7.96
N SER A 16 8.17 -3.85 7.38
CA SER A 16 9.58 -3.54 7.66
C SER A 16 9.74 -2.21 8.39
N SER A 17 8.84 -1.26 8.16
CA SER A 17 8.89 0.07 8.78
C SER A 17 7.51 0.71 8.88
N VAL A 18 7.32 1.55 9.89
CA VAL A 18 6.15 2.39 10.08
C VAL A 18 6.58 3.80 10.49
N GLN A 19 5.92 4.80 9.92
CA GLN A 19 6.19 6.21 10.21
C GLN A 19 4.86 6.98 10.30
N GLN A 20 4.66 7.73 11.37
CA GLN A 20 3.54 8.68 11.44
C GLN A 20 3.78 9.83 10.46
N THR A 21 2.73 10.24 9.76
CA THR A 21 2.73 11.34 8.81
C THR A 21 2.23 12.64 9.42
N GLN A 22 2.54 13.77 8.80
CA GLN A 22 2.18 15.10 9.29
C GLN A 22 0.66 15.35 9.37
N ASP A 23 -0.12 14.64 8.54
CA ASP A 23 -1.59 14.66 8.54
C ASP A 23 -2.22 13.80 9.66
N GLY A 24 -1.40 13.24 10.56
CA GLY A 24 -1.85 12.45 11.70
C GLY A 24 -2.09 10.96 11.41
N GLY A 25 -1.93 10.51 10.17
CA GLY A 25 -1.99 9.08 9.83
C GLY A 25 -0.65 8.35 9.87
N TYR A 26 -0.56 7.20 9.19
CA TYR A 26 0.66 6.38 9.15
C TYR A 26 1.00 5.92 7.73
N ILE A 27 2.30 5.84 7.43
CA ILE A 27 2.85 5.13 6.28
C ILE A 27 3.52 3.86 6.79
N ILE A 28 3.18 2.72 6.19
CA ILE A 28 3.78 1.42 6.47
C ILE A 28 4.44 0.92 5.18
N ALA A 29 5.71 0.55 5.28
CA ALA A 29 6.46 -0.04 4.19
C ALA A 29 6.83 -1.49 4.53
N GLY A 30 6.74 -2.35 3.53
CA GLY A 30 7.00 -3.77 3.70
C GLY A 30 7.10 -4.48 2.35
N THR A 31 6.88 -5.78 2.40
CA THR A 31 6.85 -6.63 1.22
C THR A 31 5.61 -7.51 1.21
N THR A 32 5.15 -7.86 0.02
CA THR A 32 4.01 -8.71 -0.21
C THR A 32 4.26 -9.70 -1.34
N GLU A 33 3.87 -10.95 -1.15
CA GLU A 33 3.78 -11.96 -2.22
C GLU A 33 2.32 -12.13 -2.70
N SER A 34 1.37 -11.45 -2.05
CA SER A 34 -0.08 -11.59 -2.29
C SER A 34 -0.54 -11.07 -3.65
N TYR A 35 0.24 -10.21 -4.31
CA TYR A 35 -0.16 -9.51 -5.55
C TYR A 35 0.67 -9.93 -6.77
N SER A 36 1.46 -11.00 -6.64
CA SER A 36 2.30 -11.58 -7.67
C SER A 36 2.10 -13.11 -7.70
N ARG A 37 2.67 -13.79 -8.71
CA ARG A 37 2.68 -15.26 -8.76
C ARG A 37 3.82 -15.83 -7.91
N GLY A 38 3.98 -15.35 -6.68
CA GLY A 38 5.01 -15.78 -5.73
C GLY A 38 6.26 -14.89 -5.67
N ASP A 39 6.33 -13.81 -6.45
CA ASP A 39 7.44 -12.85 -6.39
C ASP A 39 7.23 -11.79 -5.31
N ARG A 40 8.24 -11.55 -4.51
CA ARG A 40 8.17 -10.54 -3.45
C ARG A 40 8.15 -9.13 -4.04
N GLN A 41 7.05 -8.41 -3.84
CA GLN A 41 6.89 -7.00 -4.24
C GLN A 41 7.00 -6.08 -3.02
N VAL A 42 7.42 -4.84 -3.22
CA VAL A 42 7.32 -3.79 -2.20
C VAL A 42 5.84 -3.48 -1.98
N TYR A 43 5.43 -3.37 -0.72
CA TYR A 43 4.08 -2.99 -0.33
C TYR A 43 4.11 -1.70 0.50
N LEU A 44 3.43 -0.66 0.01
CA LEU A 44 3.33 0.62 0.68
C LEU A 44 1.87 0.90 1.03
N ILE A 45 1.59 1.15 2.31
CA ILE A 45 0.25 1.38 2.84
C ILE A 45 0.20 2.77 3.48
N LYS A 46 -0.91 3.47 3.29
CA LYS A 46 -1.25 4.71 4.00
C LYS A 46 -2.56 4.54 4.75
N THR A 47 -2.56 4.92 6.02
CA THR A 47 -3.77 4.99 6.85
C THR A 47 -4.07 6.41 7.33
N ASP A 48 -5.27 6.61 7.85
CA ASP A 48 -5.58 7.71 8.75
C ASP A 48 -5.03 7.45 10.17
N GLY A 49 -5.37 8.32 11.13
CA GLY A 49 -4.95 8.20 12.54
C GLY A 49 -5.60 7.05 13.30
N ASP A 50 -6.75 6.56 12.82
CA ASP A 50 -7.51 5.44 13.40
C ASP A 50 -7.13 4.09 12.77
N GLY A 51 -6.15 4.10 11.86
CA GLY A 51 -5.67 2.92 11.17
C GLY A 51 -6.58 2.46 10.03
N ASN A 52 -7.50 3.28 9.54
CA ASN A 52 -8.28 2.93 8.36
C ASN A 52 -7.43 3.12 7.11
N LEU A 53 -7.50 2.15 6.19
CA LEU A 53 -6.77 2.17 4.93
C LEU A 53 -7.26 3.32 4.05
N LEU A 54 -6.36 4.23 3.69
CA LEU A 54 -6.64 5.28 2.71
C LEU A 54 -6.24 4.83 1.30
N TRP A 55 -5.05 4.25 1.16
CA TRP A 55 -4.60 3.64 -0.08
C TRP A 55 -3.43 2.66 0.18
N HIS A 56 -3.19 1.80 -0.80
CA HIS A 56 -1.98 0.99 -0.88
C HIS A 56 -1.39 1.00 -2.29
N LYS A 57 -0.10 0.73 -2.41
CA LYS A 57 0.62 0.57 -3.67
C LYS A 57 1.55 -0.63 -3.59
N THR A 58 1.68 -1.35 -4.69
CA THR A 58 2.71 -2.38 -4.84
C THR A 58 3.71 -1.95 -5.90
N PHE A 59 5.00 -2.23 -5.65
CA PHE A 59 6.07 -1.97 -6.60
C PHE A 59 6.90 -3.23 -6.78
N GLY A 60 7.03 -3.67 -8.01
CA GLY A 60 7.74 -4.88 -8.40
C GLY A 60 7.35 -5.25 -9.82
N TRP A 61 8.09 -6.18 -10.42
CA TRP A 61 7.78 -6.64 -11.76
C TRP A 61 6.54 -7.53 -11.73
N LYS A 62 5.62 -7.30 -12.67
CA LYS A 62 4.60 -8.26 -13.04
C LYS A 62 5.10 -8.96 -14.28
N TYR A 63 5.21 -10.28 -14.24
CA TYR A 63 5.63 -11.08 -15.39
C TYR A 63 4.59 -11.13 -16.52
N GLU A 64 3.46 -10.43 -16.42
CA GLU A 64 2.48 -10.35 -17.50
C GLU A 64 2.08 -8.90 -17.77
N GLU A 65 2.01 -8.60 -19.07
CA GLU A 65 1.90 -7.32 -19.78
C GLU A 65 1.62 -6.06 -18.96
N THR A 66 2.56 -5.12 -19.11
CA THR A 66 2.53 -3.80 -18.50
C THR A 66 1.61 -2.87 -19.30
N GLU A 67 0.43 -2.57 -18.79
CA GLU A 67 -0.17 -1.25 -19.01
C GLU A 67 0.16 -0.36 -17.81
N ILE A 68 1.13 0.56 -17.97
CA ILE A 68 1.31 1.66 -17.03
C ILE A 68 0.16 2.65 -17.26
N LEU A 69 -0.95 2.47 -16.55
CA LEU A 69 -2.04 3.44 -16.56
C LEU A 69 -1.69 4.64 -15.66
N VAL A 70 -1.09 5.68 -16.25
CA VAL A 70 -1.02 7.00 -15.62
C VAL A 70 -2.37 7.69 -15.78
N LYS A 71 -3.28 7.54 -14.79
CA LYS A 71 -4.51 8.33 -14.74
C LYS A 71 -4.21 9.69 -14.12
N ARG A 72 -4.32 10.76 -14.91
CA ARG A 72 -4.32 12.13 -14.39
C ARG A 72 -5.62 12.38 -13.63
N SER A 73 -5.54 12.84 -12.39
CA SER A 73 -6.68 13.40 -11.67
C SER A 73 -6.95 14.78 -12.24
N THR A 74 -7.98 14.93 -13.07
CA THR A 74 -8.53 16.26 -13.39
C THR A 74 -9.64 16.57 -12.41
N SER A 75 -9.39 17.49 -11.48
CA SER A 75 -10.47 18.15 -10.75
C SER A 75 -11.24 19.02 -11.75
N PRO A 76 -12.59 18.97 -11.80
CA PRO A 76 -13.36 19.99 -12.51
C PRO A 76 -13.05 21.33 -11.82
N GLY A 77 -12.53 22.29 -12.58
CA GLY A 77 -12.39 23.67 -12.11
C GLY A 77 -13.74 24.22 -11.67
N ARG A 78 -13.71 25.09 -10.65
CA ARG A 78 -14.85 25.91 -10.25
C ARG A 78 -15.34 26.79 -11.40
#